data_AF-A0A7C5FTC8-F1
#
_entry.id   AF-A0A7C5FTC8-F1
#
_cell.length_a   1.000
_cell.length_b   1.000
_cell.length_c   1.000
_cell.angle_alpha   90.00
_cell.angle_beta   90.00
_cell.angle_gamma   90.00
#
_symmetry.space_group_name_H-M   'P 1'
#
loop_
_entity.id
_entity.type
_entity.pdbx_description
1 polymer ?
#
loop_
_entity_poly.entity_id
_entity_poly.type
_entity_poly.pdbx_seq_one_letter_code
_entity_poly.pdbx_strand_id
1 'polypeptide(L)' 'MVTCISAVSVLILVTSPMPTAEQPMKTFPLKLEDELHRRIKHAAVDEGVSVHEWLLRAVADRLKGMKDEAASNPPRRRAS' A
#
# COMPACT_ATOMS: atom_id res chain seq x y z
N MET A 1 4.84 -26.33 56.00
CA MET A 1 4.59 -25.00 55.41
C MET A 1 5.47 -24.89 54.18
N VAL A 2 4.85 -25.00 53.00
CA VAL A 2 5.51 -25.11 51.69
C VAL A 2 5.62 -23.71 51.12
N THR A 3 6.81 -23.12 51.16
CA THR A 3 7.09 -21.83 50.54
C THR A 3 7.35 -22.00 49.05
N CYS A 4 6.33 -21.62 48.29
CA CYS A 4 6.30 -21.10 46.92
C CYS A 4 7.59 -21.18 46.09
N ILE A 5 7.52 -21.98 45.02
CA ILE A 5 8.44 -22.01 43.90
C ILE A 5 8.44 -20.62 43.25
N SER A 6 9.50 -19.86 43.50
CA SER A 6 9.73 -18.53 42.95
C SER A 6 10.05 -18.62 41.46
N ALA A 7 9.04 -18.35 40.63
CA ALA A 7 9.12 -17.58 39.37
C ALA A 7 10.24 -17.86 38.35
N VAL A 8 10.73 -19.10 38.24
CA VAL A 8 11.48 -19.54 37.05
C VAL A 8 10.48 -20.01 35.99
N SER A 9 9.73 -19.09 35.40
CA SER A 9 8.89 -19.36 34.24
C SER A 9 8.36 -18.07 33.62
N VAL A 10 8.71 -17.87 32.35
CA VAL A 10 8.06 -16.97 31.38
C VAL A 10 8.42 -15.47 31.47
N LEU A 11 9.61 -15.13 30.98
CA LEU A 11 9.84 -13.86 30.27
C LEU A 11 10.88 -14.07 29.16
N ILE A 12 10.71 -15.15 28.39
CA ILE A 12 11.15 -15.25 27.01
C ILE A 12 9.86 -15.06 26.21
N LEU A 13 9.77 -13.95 25.46
CA LEU A 13 8.72 -13.48 24.52
C LEU A 13 8.58 -11.98 24.80
N VAL A 14 9.03 -11.02 23.98
CA VAL A 14 8.88 -10.91 22.54
C VAL A 14 9.97 -9.94 22.04
N THR A 15 11.12 -10.48 21.62
CA THR A 15 11.86 -9.84 20.52
C THR A 15 11.08 -10.22 19.27
N SER A 16 10.14 -9.37 18.85
CA SER A 16 9.54 -9.50 17.53
C SER A 16 10.56 -8.98 16.52
N PRO A 17 11.25 -9.83 15.73
CA PRO A 17 11.65 -9.37 14.42
C PRO A 17 10.33 -9.13 13.67
N MET A 18 10.04 -7.88 13.36
CA MET A 18 9.11 -7.52 12.30
C MET A 18 9.38 -8.48 11.12
N PRO A 19 8.42 -9.30 10.68
CA PRO A 19 8.55 -9.91 9.37
C PRO A 19 8.38 -8.74 8.40
N THR A 20 9.49 -8.07 8.07
CA THR A 20 9.58 -7.35 6.82
C THR A 20 9.32 -8.42 5.79
N ALA A 21 8.05 -8.55 5.39
CA ALA A 21 7.67 -9.40 4.31
C ALA A 21 8.44 -8.84 3.12
N GLU A 22 9.60 -9.43 2.84
CA GLU A 22 10.24 -9.36 1.54
C GLU A 22 9.27 -10.05 0.59
N GLN A 23 8.19 -9.33 0.26
CA GLN A 23 7.29 -9.70 -0.79
C GLN A 23 8.18 -9.67 -2.04
N PRO A 24 8.37 -10.81 -2.73
CA PRO A 24 9.12 -10.82 -3.96
C PRO A 24 8.52 -9.74 -4.86
N MET A 25 9.37 -8.91 -5.48
CA MET A 25 8.92 -7.88 -6.43
C MET A 25 7.92 -8.52 -7.39
N LYS A 26 6.64 -8.22 -7.18
CA LYS A 26 5.55 -8.87 -7.92
C LYS A 26 5.47 -8.18 -9.26
N THR A 27 6.16 -8.73 -10.24
CA THR A 27 6.14 -8.21 -11.60
C THR A 27 4.75 -8.45 -12.19
N PHE A 28 4.06 -7.37 -12.54
CA PHE A 28 2.77 -7.43 -13.21
C PHE A 28 2.94 -6.95 -14.66
N PRO A 29 2.91 -7.86 -15.66
CA PRO A 29 3.02 -7.46 -17.06
C PRO A 29 1.74 -6.75 -17.49
N LEU A 30 1.86 -5.47 -17.84
CA LEU A 30 0.77 -4.65 -18.37
C LEU A 30 0.84 -4.63 -19.90
N LYS A 31 -0.24 -5.03 -20.56
CA LYS A 31 -0.43 -4.77 -21.99
C LYS A 31 -1.06 -3.39 -22.14
N LEU A 32 -0.28 -2.46 -22.66
CA LEU A 32 -0.71 -1.09 -22.96
C LEU A 32 -0.74 -0.90 -24.47
N GLU A 33 -1.65 -0.05 -24.93
CA GLU A 33 -1.63 0.42 -26.31
C GLU A 33 -0.36 1.24 -26.57
N ASP A 34 0.20 1.14 -27.77
CA ASP A 34 1.51 1.73 -28.09
C ASP A 34 1.54 3.25 -27.90
N GLU A 35 0.47 3.94 -28.30
CA GLU A 35 0.33 5.39 -28.11
C GLU A 35 0.26 5.78 -26.63
N LEU A 36 -0.44 4.98 -25.82
CA LEU A 36 -0.51 5.20 -24.38
C LEU A 36 0.87 5.00 -23.74
N HIS A 37 1.57 3.93 -24.12
CA HIS A 37 2.92 3.66 -23.62
C HIS A 37 3.90 4.79 -24.00
N ARG A 38 3.81 5.32 -25.22
CA ARG A 38 4.62 6.46 -25.67
C ARG A 38 4.37 7.70 -24.82
N ARG A 39 3.11 8.03 -24.55
CA ARG A 39 2.74 9.20 -23.72
C ARG A 39 3.24 9.07 -22.29
N ILE A 40 3.12 7.89 -21.69
CA ILE A 40 3.62 7.62 -20.34
C ILE A 40 5.15 7.79 -20.29
N LYS A 41 5.89 7.31 -21.31
CA LYS A 41 7.34 7.53 -21.38
C LYS A 41 7.70 9.00 -21.43
N HIS A 42 7.01 9.80 -22.25
CA HIS A 42 7.25 11.24 -22.30
C HIS A 42 6.99 11.90 -20.95
N ALA A 43 5.85 11.63 -20.33
CA ALA A 43 5.52 12.20 -19.01
C ALA A 43 6.54 11.83 -17.93
N ALA A 44 7.02 10.57 -17.91
CA ALA A 44 8.04 10.14 -16.96
C ALA A 44 9.39 10.86 -17.18
N VAL A 45 9.77 11.09 -18.44
CA VAL A 45 10.99 11.84 -18.80
C VAL A 45 10.86 13.31 -18.41
N ASP A 46 9.71 13.94 -18.66
CA ASP A 46 9.45 15.35 -18.31
C ASP A 46 9.54 15.59 -16.79
N GLU A 47 9.12 14.61 -16.00
CA GLU A 47 9.20 14.63 -14.53
C GLU A 47 10.55 14.12 -13.97
N GLY A 48 11.46 13.62 -14.82
CA GLY A 48 12.76 13.11 -14.40
C GLY A 48 12.71 11.83 -13.55
N VAL A 49 11.65 11.03 -13.69
CA VAL A 49 11.41 9.81 -12.92
C VAL A 49 11.34 8.57 -13.81
N SER A 50 11.43 7.38 -13.21
CA SER A 50 11.22 6.13 -13.96
C SER A 50 9.74 5.96 -14.33
N VAL A 51 9.45 5.28 -15.45
CA VAL A 51 8.07 4.94 -15.85
C VAL A 51 7.34 4.16 -14.76
N HIS A 52 8.05 3.28 -14.05
CA HIS A 52 7.49 2.51 -12.94
C HIS A 52 7.03 3.43 -11.80
N GLU A 53 7.90 4.33 -11.36
CA GLU A 53 7.61 5.28 -10.29
C GLU A 53 6.49 6.24 -10.67
N TRP A 54 6.53 6.76 -11.91
CA TRP A 54 5.48 7.61 -12.45
C TRP A 54 4.11 6.92 -12.41
N LEU A 55 4.06 5.65 -12.84
CA LEU A 55 2.82 4.87 -12.84
C LEU A 55 2.30 4.64 -11.41
N LEU A 56 3.18 4.33 -10.46
CA LEU A 56 2.80 4.15 -9.05
C LEU A 56 2.22 5.43 -8.44
N ARG A 57 2.83 6.60 -8.72
CA ARG A 57 2.31 7.89 -8.27
C ARG A 57 0.92 8.16 -8.84
N ALA A 58 0.75 7.98 -10.15
CA ALA A 58 -0.53 8.18 -10.83
C ALA A 58 -1.65 7.28 -10.27
N VAL A 59 -1.34 6.01 -9.97
CA VAL A 59 -2.29 5.07 -9.36
C VAL A 59 -2.61 5.46 -7.91
N ALA A 60 -1.59 5.83 -7.12
CA ALA A 60 -1.77 6.27 -5.74
C ALA A 60 -2.68 7.51 -5.64
N ASP A 61 -2.47 8.49 -6.52
CA ASP A 61 -3.28 9.71 -6.57
C ASP A 61 -4.75 9.41 -6.89
N ARG A 62 -5.00 8.50 -7.83
CA ARG A 62 -6.37 8.06 -8.15
C ARG A 62 -7.03 7.34 -7.00
N LEU A 63 -6.32 6.44 -6.32
CA LEU A 63 -6.85 5.73 -5.14
C LEU A 63 -7.19 6.68 -4.00
N LYS A 64 -6.36 7.71 -3.77
CA LYS A 64 -6.62 8.74 -2.77
C LYS A 64 -7.89 9.55 -3.11
N GLY A 65 -8.01 9.99 -4.36
CA GLY A 65 -9.21 10.71 -4.82
C GLY A 65 -10.50 9.92 -4.64
N MET A 66 -10.50 8.61 -4.90
CA MET A 66 -11.68 7.75 -4.69
C MET A 66 -12.09 7.63 -3.22
N LYS A 67 -11.12 7.61 -2.30
CA LYS A 67 -11.38 7.55 -0.86
C LYS A 67 -12.05 8.84 -0.37
N ASP A 68 -11.59 9.98 -0.86
CA ASP A 68 -12.13 11.29 -0.48
C ASP A 68 -13.52 11.53 -1.12
N GLU A 69 -13.75 11.04 -2.35
CA GLU A 69 -15.04 11.15 -3.03
C GLU A 69 -16.12 10.27 -2.38
N ALA A 70 -15.76 9.09 -1.87
CA ALA A 70 -16.63 8.24 -1.07
C ALA A 70 -17.00 8.87 0.28
N ALA A 71 -16.10 9.65 0.88
CA ALA A 71 -16.37 10.37 2.14
C ALA A 71 -17.25 11.61 1.94
N SER A 72 -17.21 12.23 0.75
CA SER A 72 -17.91 13.49 0.47
C SER A 72 -19.38 13.34 0.04
N ASN A 73 -19.86 12.13 -0.27
CA ASN A 73 -21.25 11.93 -0.70
C ASN A 73 -22.02 11.10 0.34
N PRO A 74 -22.46 11.70 1.47
CA PRO A 74 -23.31 10.99 2.41
C PRO A 74 -24.60 10.58 1.67
N PRO A 75 -25.08 9.34 1.84
CA PRO A 75 -26.29 8.90 1.18
C PRO A 75 -27.42 9.84 1.58
N ARG A 76 -27.95 10.57 0.59
CA ARG A 76 -29.17 11.39 0.74
C ARG A 76 -30.27 10.42 1.15
N ARG A 77 -30.48 10.26 2.47
CA ARG A 77 -31.62 9.55 3.02
C ARG A 77 -32.85 10.17 2.37
N ARG A 78 -33.49 9.43 1.47
CA ARG A 78 -34.83 9.77 1.00
C ARG A 78 -35.70 9.73 2.25
N ALA A 79 -36.04 10.91 2.76
CA ALA A 79 -37.06 11.05 3.76
C ALA A 79 -38.35 10.47 3.17
N SER A 80 -38.98 9.62 3.98
CA SER A 80 -40.18 8.84 3.69
C SER A 80 -41.35 9.69 3.21
#